data_AF-A0A4U5N477-F1
#
_entry.id   AF-A0A4U5N477-F1
#
_cell.length_a   1.000
_cell.length_b   1.000
_cell.length_c   1.000
_cell.angle_alpha   90.00
_cell.angle_beta   90.00
_cell.angle_gamma   90.00
#
_symmetry.space_group_name_H-M   'P 1'
#
loop_
_entity.id
_entity.type
_entity.pdbx_description
1 polymer ?
#
loop_
_entity_poly.entity_id
_entity_poly.type
_entity_poly.pdbx_seq_one_letter_code
_entity_poly.pdbx_strand_id
1 'polypeptide(L)'
;MPVEDREADEERKAKSNYDLIRMRLERLQKNIDKPAHIPARRDASGKPKAPPDFVRNVVGSSAAAGSAEFHIFRNNRRKEMERLEHIAKEAEKEDKDLEYAQRVQETRDAEEAKTAKKRAKRQRRKGNLKKNKKRKKQDESDEDEEESENEEEAAESKEASETATDGQEEAKASEAKLQEDVAPEEEQPKAEVAAET
;
A
#
# COMPACT_ATOMS: atom_id res chain seq x y z
N MET A 1 11.08 -20.49 36.46
CA MET A 1 9.64 -20.55 36.74
C MET A 1 8.94 -19.88 35.56
N PRO A 2 8.02 -20.55 34.86
CA PRO A 2 7.22 -19.89 33.82
C PRO A 2 6.33 -18.81 34.45
N VAL A 3 6.29 -17.63 33.83
CA VAL A 3 5.41 -16.53 34.24
C VAL A 3 4.02 -16.85 33.69
N GLU A 4 3.06 -17.13 34.57
CA GLU A 4 1.67 -17.40 34.18
C GLU A 4 0.98 -16.09 33.80
N ASP A 5 0.87 -15.83 32.50
CA ASP A 5 0.11 -14.70 31.97
C ASP A 5 -1.39 -15.02 32.05
N ARG A 6 -1.97 -14.87 33.25
CA ARG A 6 -3.39 -15.10 33.54
C ARG A 6 -4.33 -14.40 32.55
N GLU A 7 -3.91 -13.25 32.04
CA GLU A 7 -4.63 -12.46 31.04
C GLU A 7 -4.79 -13.19 29.70
N ALA A 8 -3.77 -13.92 29.27
CA ALA A 8 -3.77 -14.67 28.01
C ALA A 8 -4.64 -15.93 28.12
N ASP A 9 -4.69 -16.55 29.29
CA ASP A 9 -5.53 -17.73 29.54
C ASP A 9 -7.02 -17.38 29.61
N GLU A 10 -7.37 -16.20 30.12
CA GLU A 10 -8.73 -15.66 30.03
C GLU A 10 -9.15 -15.39 28.58
N GLU A 11 -8.27 -14.81 27.78
CA GLU A 11 -8.55 -14.55 26.35
C GLU A 11 -8.73 -15.85 25.55
N ARG A 12 -7.94 -16.90 25.86
CA ARG A 12 -8.11 -18.23 25.25
C ARG A 12 -9.46 -18.89 25.56
N LYS A 13 -10.13 -18.49 26.64
CA LYS A 13 -11.43 -19.03 27.05
C LYS A 13 -12.61 -18.41 26.30
N ALA A 14 -12.38 -17.36 25.52
CA ALA A 14 -13.43 -16.72 24.73
C ALA A 14 -13.93 -17.63 23.60
N LYS A 15 -15.25 -17.60 23.34
CA LYS A 15 -15.87 -18.41 22.28
C LYS A 15 -16.07 -17.62 20.98
N SER A 16 -16.20 -16.30 21.07
CA SER A 16 -16.44 -15.39 19.94
C SER A 16 -15.54 -14.16 20.02
N ASN A 17 -15.30 -13.50 18.88
CA ASN A 17 -14.58 -12.22 18.83
C ASN A 17 -15.27 -11.14 19.69
N TYR A 18 -16.59 -11.18 19.78
CA TYR A 18 -17.34 -10.28 20.66
C TYR A 18 -17.01 -10.52 22.14
N ASP A 19 -16.83 -11.78 22.55
CA ASP A 19 -16.45 -12.12 23.93
C ASP A 19 -15.01 -11.68 24.24
N LEU A 20 -14.08 -11.81 23.28
CA LEU A 20 -12.71 -11.30 23.42
C LEU A 20 -12.68 -9.78 23.65
N ILE A 21 -13.43 -9.04 22.83
CA ILE A 21 -13.52 -7.58 22.96
C ILE A 21 -14.18 -7.20 24.27
N ARG A 22 -15.26 -7.90 24.67
CA ARG A 22 -15.95 -7.68 25.94
C ARG A 22 -15.00 -7.86 27.13
N MET A 23 -14.24 -8.95 27.18
CA MET A 23 -13.29 -9.19 28.28
C MET A 23 -12.17 -8.13 28.33
N ARG A 24 -11.64 -7.72 27.17
CA ARG A 24 -10.64 -6.64 27.10
C ARG A 24 -11.20 -5.29 27.55
N LEU A 25 -12.45 -4.99 27.19
CA LEU A 25 -13.15 -3.77 27.64
C LEU A 25 -13.42 -3.80 29.13
N GLU A 26 -13.94 -4.91 29.68
CA GLU A 26 -14.15 -5.08 31.12
C GLU A 26 -12.83 -4.92 31.89
N ARG A 27 -11.71 -5.42 31.35
CA ARG A 27 -10.38 -5.23 31.93
C ARG A 27 -9.95 -3.76 31.96
N LEU A 28 -10.20 -3.02 30.88
CA LEU A 28 -9.88 -1.59 30.80
C LEU A 28 -10.80 -0.76 31.73
N GLN A 29 -12.07 -1.12 31.83
CA GLN A 29 -13.06 -0.46 32.69
C GLN A 29 -12.83 -0.70 34.18
N LYS A 30 -12.17 -1.80 34.58
CA LYS A 30 -11.78 -2.01 35.98
C LYS A 30 -10.80 -0.94 36.49
N ASN A 31 -10.03 -0.31 35.59
CA ASN A 31 -9.02 0.70 35.93
C ASN A 31 -9.18 1.95 35.06
N ILE A 32 -10.27 2.70 35.26
CA ILE A 32 -10.61 3.87 34.43
C ILE A 32 -9.55 4.99 34.56
N ASP A 33 -8.97 5.16 35.75
CA ASP A 33 -7.98 6.22 36.02
C ASP A 33 -6.61 5.96 35.36
N LYS A 34 -6.33 4.72 34.94
CA LYS A 34 -5.06 4.37 34.30
C LYS A 34 -5.16 4.64 32.79
N PRO A 35 -4.31 5.51 32.21
CA PRO A 35 -4.33 5.75 30.78
C PRO A 35 -3.99 4.46 30.02
N ALA A 36 -4.76 4.18 28.97
CA ALA A 36 -4.55 3.01 28.12
C ALA A 36 -3.19 3.10 27.40
N HIS A 37 -2.44 1.99 27.39
CA HIS A 37 -1.18 1.91 26.65
C HIS A 37 -1.45 1.75 25.14
N ILE A 38 -1.32 2.84 24.40
CA ILE A 38 -1.33 2.82 22.94
C ILE A 38 0.13 2.74 22.48
N PRO A 39 0.58 1.62 21.89
CA PRO A 39 1.95 1.51 21.45
C PRO A 39 2.23 2.53 20.36
N ALA A 40 3.29 3.31 20.53
CA ALA A 40 3.79 4.17 19.46
C ALA A 40 4.20 3.30 18.26
N ARG A 41 4.14 3.87 17.05
CA ARG A 41 4.66 3.20 15.86
C ARG A 41 6.12 2.85 16.11
N ARG A 42 6.46 1.56 16.06
CA ARG A 42 7.85 1.11 16.10
C ARG A 42 8.63 1.79 14.98
N ASP A 43 9.87 2.18 15.26
CA ASP A 43 10.76 2.70 14.23
C ASP A 43 10.94 1.60 13.17
N ALA A 44 10.23 1.75 12.05
CA ALA A 44 10.18 0.75 10.99
C ALA A 44 11.52 0.54 10.29
N SER A 45 12.51 1.37 10.62
CA SER A 45 13.76 1.44 9.89
C SER A 45 14.67 0.24 10.09
N GLY A 46 14.47 -0.58 11.13
CA GLY A 46 15.25 -1.81 11.36
C GLY A 46 16.78 -1.61 11.24
N LYS A 47 17.26 -0.37 11.45
CA LYS A 47 18.58 0.05 11.01
C LYS A 47 19.64 -0.71 11.78
N PRO A 48 20.74 -1.13 11.11
CA PRO A 48 21.90 -1.67 11.81
C PRO A 48 22.38 -0.62 12.82
N LYS A 49 22.80 -1.08 14.00
CA LYS A 49 23.27 -0.18 15.05
C LYS A 49 24.48 0.60 14.55
N ALA A 50 24.43 1.92 14.68
CA ALA A 50 25.52 2.80 14.29
C ALA A 50 26.84 2.35 14.98
N PRO A 51 27.98 2.41 14.26
CA PRO A 51 29.26 2.10 14.84
C PRO A 51 29.55 3.07 16.01
N PRO A 52 30.20 2.62 17.09
CA PRO A 52 30.58 3.50 18.18
C PRO A 52 31.67 4.49 17.72
N ASP A 53 31.56 5.76 18.11
CA ASP A 53 32.50 6.81 17.71
C ASP A 53 33.94 6.54 18.17
N PHE A 54 34.10 5.98 19.38
CA PHE A 54 35.41 5.70 19.96
C PHE A 54 35.48 4.27 20.50
N VAL A 55 36.47 3.53 20.01
CA VAL A 55 36.88 2.26 20.60
C VAL A 55 37.97 2.54 21.62
N ARG A 56 37.69 2.27 22.90
CA ARG A 56 38.59 2.58 24.03
C ARG A 56 39.69 1.53 24.23
N ASN A 57 39.44 0.29 23.83
CA ASN A 57 40.29 -0.86 24.13
C ASN A 57 41.04 -1.32 22.87
N VAL A 58 41.74 -0.40 22.22
CA VAL A 58 42.55 -0.71 21.03
C VAL A 58 43.94 -1.14 21.49
N VAL A 59 44.32 -2.37 21.16
CA VAL A 59 45.70 -2.84 21.35
C VAL A 59 46.62 -2.19 20.32
N GLY A 60 47.90 -1.95 20.67
CA GLY A 60 48.84 -1.23 19.80
C GLY A 60 48.99 -1.89 18.42
N SER A 61 49.28 -1.10 17.39
CA SER A 61 49.32 -1.57 15.99
C SER A 61 50.35 -2.67 15.71
N SER A 62 51.39 -2.77 16.53
CA SER A 62 52.42 -3.80 16.46
C SER A 62 52.22 -4.94 17.47
N ALA A 63 51.13 -4.93 18.24
CA ALA A 63 50.82 -6.02 19.16
C ALA A 63 50.45 -7.28 18.37
N ALA A 64 50.89 -8.45 18.84
CA ALA A 64 50.52 -9.73 18.23
C ALA A 64 49.02 -10.03 18.41
N ALA A 65 48.47 -10.89 17.54
CA ALA A 65 47.07 -11.29 17.60
C ALA A 65 46.73 -11.90 18.97
N GLY A 66 45.86 -11.22 19.73
CA GLY A 66 45.38 -11.69 21.02
C GLY A 66 44.29 -12.75 20.87
N SER A 67 44.02 -13.51 21.93
CA SER A 67 42.99 -14.55 21.95
C SER A 67 41.56 -14.03 21.71
N ALA A 68 41.30 -12.75 22.01
CA ALA A 68 40.00 -12.12 21.79
C ALA A 68 39.80 -11.58 20.36
N GLU A 69 40.87 -11.42 19.58
CA GLU A 69 40.84 -10.75 18.27
C GLU A 69 39.91 -11.47 17.28
N PHE A 70 39.92 -12.81 17.32
CA PHE A 70 39.02 -13.63 16.50
C PHE A 70 37.54 -13.34 16.76
N HIS A 71 37.15 -13.18 18.03
CA HIS A 71 35.77 -12.89 18.38
C HIS A 71 35.36 -11.45 18.03
N ILE A 72 36.30 -10.50 18.11
CA ILE A 72 36.09 -9.13 17.66
C ILE A 72 35.82 -9.11 16.15
N PHE A 73 36.68 -9.77 15.35
CA PHE A 73 36.49 -9.90 13.90
C PHE A 73 35.16 -10.57 13.56
N ARG A 74 34.81 -11.71 14.19
CA ARG A 74 33.54 -12.41 13.94
C ARG A 74 32.33 -11.51 14.17
N ASN A 75 32.33 -10.75 15.27
CA ASN A 75 31.24 -9.84 15.59
C ASN A 75 31.19 -8.62 14.65
N ASN A 76 32.35 -8.07 14.26
CA ASN A 76 32.43 -6.96 13.31
C ASN A 76 31.95 -7.39 11.92
N ARG A 77 32.40 -8.54 11.43
CA ARG A 77 31.96 -9.12 10.15
C ARG A 77 30.46 -9.33 10.11
N ARG A 78 29.87 -9.87 11.17
CA ARG A 78 28.41 -10.04 11.25
C ARG A 78 27.69 -8.69 11.14
N LYS A 79 28.11 -7.69 11.92
CA LYS A 79 27.52 -6.34 11.87
C LYS A 79 27.65 -5.70 10.49
N GLU A 80 28.78 -5.91 9.82
CA GLU A 80 29.02 -5.35 8.50
C GLU A 80 28.17 -6.05 7.42
N MET A 81 28.05 -7.38 7.47
CA MET A 81 27.15 -8.12 6.58
C MET A 81 25.70 -7.69 6.80
N GLU A 82 25.24 -7.62 8.05
CA GLU A 82 23.90 -7.12 8.40
C GLU A 82 23.66 -5.69 7.86
N ARG A 83 24.68 -4.83 7.92
CA ARG A 83 24.64 -3.47 7.39
C ARG A 83 24.53 -3.45 5.86
N LEU A 84 25.34 -4.24 5.16
CA LEU A 84 25.31 -4.33 3.70
C LEU A 84 24.00 -4.92 3.19
N GLU A 85 23.51 -5.98 3.84
CA GLU A 85 22.20 -6.57 3.53
C GLU A 85 21.06 -5.59 3.75
N HIS A 86 21.10 -4.79 4.81
CA HIS A 86 20.10 -3.77 5.08
C HIS A 86 20.09 -2.68 4.00
N ILE A 87 21.26 -2.19 3.59
CA ILE A 87 21.38 -1.21 2.50
C ILE A 87 20.84 -1.77 1.18
N ALA A 88 21.19 -3.01 0.84
CA ALA A 88 20.70 -3.65 -0.39
C ALA A 88 19.17 -3.81 -0.37
N LYS A 89 18.61 -4.27 0.75
CA LYS A 89 17.16 -4.43 0.92
C LYS A 89 16.41 -3.09 0.90
N GLU A 90 16.98 -2.03 1.46
CA GLU A 90 16.39 -0.68 1.40
C GLU A 90 16.39 -0.15 -0.04
N ALA A 91 17.49 -0.30 -0.78
CA ALA A 91 17.55 0.11 -2.18
C ALA A 91 16.51 -0.62 -3.04
N GLU A 92 16.44 -1.96 -2.94
CA GLU A 92 15.43 -2.73 -3.67
C GLU A 92 13.98 -2.32 -3.32
N LYS A 93 13.74 -1.95 -2.06
CA LYS A 93 12.43 -1.51 -1.63
C LYS A 93 12.10 -0.12 -2.18
N GLU A 94 13.06 0.81 -2.15
CA GLU A 94 12.90 2.15 -2.70
C GLU A 94 12.62 2.09 -4.21
N ASP A 95 13.34 1.25 -4.95
CA ASP A 95 13.10 1.05 -6.39
C ASP A 95 11.68 0.54 -6.66
N LYS A 96 11.24 -0.49 -5.93
CA LYS A 96 9.87 -1.05 -6.04
C LYS A 96 8.79 -0.03 -5.64
N ASP A 97 9.03 0.75 -4.59
CA ASP A 97 8.10 1.79 -4.13
C ASP A 97 7.98 2.92 -5.18
N LEU A 98 9.08 3.28 -5.84
CA LEU A 98 9.09 4.26 -6.93
C LEU A 98 8.35 3.75 -8.17
N GLU A 99 8.62 2.51 -8.60
CA GLU A 99 7.91 1.86 -9.71
C GLU A 99 6.41 1.79 -9.44
N TYR A 100 6.02 1.39 -8.24
CA TYR A 100 4.62 1.34 -7.84
C TYR A 100 3.97 2.72 -7.85
N ALA A 101 4.64 3.74 -7.30
CA ALA A 101 4.14 5.11 -7.30
C ALA A 101 3.95 5.66 -8.73
N GLN A 102 4.90 5.39 -9.63
CA GLN A 102 4.79 5.76 -11.04
C GLN A 102 3.58 5.06 -11.70
N ARG A 103 3.45 3.75 -11.52
CA ARG A 103 2.32 2.98 -12.08
C ARG A 103 0.96 3.48 -11.59
N VAL A 104 0.86 3.82 -10.31
CA VAL A 104 -0.38 4.37 -9.72
C VAL A 104 -0.69 5.75 -10.30
N GLN A 105 0.32 6.61 -10.48
CA GLN A 105 0.14 7.93 -11.10
C GLN A 105 -0.31 7.80 -12.55
N GLU A 106 0.34 6.96 -13.35
CA GLU A 106 -0.05 6.74 -14.76
C GLU A 106 -1.48 6.21 -14.88
N THR A 107 -1.86 5.25 -14.04
CA THR A 107 -3.23 4.71 -14.00
C THR A 107 -4.23 5.81 -13.67
N ARG A 108 -3.93 6.61 -12.65
CA ARG A 108 -4.78 7.72 -12.22
C ARG A 108 -4.92 8.77 -13.32
N ASP A 109 -3.83 9.16 -13.97
CA ASP A 109 -3.85 10.15 -15.05
C ASP A 109 -4.62 9.65 -16.27
N ALA A 110 -4.49 8.36 -16.61
CA ALA A 110 -5.26 7.74 -17.70
C ALA A 110 -6.77 7.71 -17.38
N GLU A 111 -7.16 7.38 -16.16
CA GLU A 111 -8.55 7.43 -15.70
C GLU A 111 -9.09 8.87 -15.66
N GLU A 112 -8.30 9.83 -15.19
CA GLU A 112 -8.65 11.25 -15.16
C GLU A 112 -8.83 11.80 -16.60
N ALA A 113 -7.97 11.40 -17.55
CA ALA A 113 -8.10 11.78 -18.95
C ALA A 113 -9.37 11.17 -19.59
N LYS A 114 -9.63 9.87 -19.36
CA LYS A 114 -10.85 9.18 -19.84
C LYS A 114 -12.11 9.86 -19.27
N THR A 115 -12.14 10.13 -17.97
CA THR A 115 -13.28 10.78 -17.30
C THR A 115 -13.44 12.25 -17.72
N ALA A 116 -12.35 13.00 -17.90
CA ALA A 116 -12.38 14.38 -18.38
C ALA A 116 -12.92 14.49 -19.81
N LYS A 117 -12.52 13.58 -20.71
CA LYS A 117 -13.06 13.51 -22.08
C LYS A 117 -14.57 13.24 -22.07
N LYS A 118 -15.03 12.25 -21.29
CA LYS A 118 -16.46 11.94 -21.13
C LYS A 118 -17.23 13.11 -20.50
N ARG A 119 -16.69 13.75 -19.46
CA ARG A 119 -17.27 14.94 -18.82
C ARG A 119 -17.38 16.13 -19.78
N ALA A 120 -16.34 16.40 -20.59
CA ALA A 120 -16.35 17.47 -21.59
C ALA A 120 -17.41 17.23 -22.67
N LYS A 121 -17.59 15.98 -23.13
CA LYS A 121 -18.67 15.61 -24.08
C LYS A 121 -20.05 15.89 -23.49
N ARG A 122 -20.29 15.49 -22.23
CA ARG A 122 -21.56 15.76 -21.53
C ARG A 122 -21.81 17.25 -21.33
N GLN A 123 -20.80 18.04 -20.95
CA GLN A 123 -20.95 19.49 -20.78
C GLN A 123 -21.25 20.21 -22.10
N ARG A 124 -20.61 19.78 -23.22
CA ARG A 124 -20.94 20.30 -24.56
C ARG A 124 -22.38 19.98 -24.96
N ARG A 125 -22.84 18.73 -24.73
CA ARG A 125 -24.23 18.33 -24.98
C ARG A 125 -25.22 19.13 -24.13
N LYS A 126 -24.99 19.25 -22.81
CA LYS A 126 -25.82 20.05 -21.89
C LYS A 126 -25.85 21.53 -22.29
N GLY A 127 -24.71 22.09 -22.71
CA GLY A 127 -24.62 23.46 -23.22
C GLY A 127 -25.44 23.67 -24.49
N ASN A 128 -25.38 22.74 -25.45
CA ASN A 128 -26.16 22.79 -26.68
C ASN A 128 -27.66 22.62 -26.42
N LEU A 129 -28.07 21.70 -25.54
CA LEU A 129 -29.47 21.55 -25.12
C LEU A 129 -30.03 22.83 -24.49
N LYS A 130 -29.27 23.45 -23.56
CA LYS A 130 -29.65 24.73 -22.95
C LYS A 130 -29.77 25.85 -23.98
N LYS A 131 -28.85 25.92 -24.96
CA LYS A 131 -28.91 26.91 -26.05
C LYS A 131 -30.13 26.69 -26.94
N ASN A 132 -30.44 25.44 -27.29
CA ASN A 132 -31.61 25.12 -28.09
C ASN A 132 -32.91 25.41 -27.34
N LYS A 133 -33.03 25.07 -26.04
CA LYS A 133 -34.19 25.42 -25.22
C LYS A 133 -34.37 26.95 -25.09
N LYS A 134 -33.28 27.72 -24.98
CA LYS A 134 -33.34 29.19 -24.98
C LYS A 134 -33.80 29.76 -26.33
N ARG A 135 -33.29 29.22 -27.44
CA ARG A 135 -33.75 29.61 -28.79
C ARG A 135 -35.22 29.29 -29.00
N LYS A 136 -35.65 28.09 -28.59
CA LYS A 136 -37.05 27.68 -28.67
C LYS A 136 -37.95 28.55 -27.79
N LYS A 137 -37.55 28.89 -26.57
CA LYS A 137 -38.28 29.87 -25.73
C LYS A 137 -38.31 31.30 -26.27
N GLN A 138 -37.33 31.72 -27.08
CA GLN A 138 -37.38 33.02 -27.76
C GLN A 138 -38.29 32.99 -29.01
N ASP A 139 -38.49 31.81 -29.59
CA ASP A 139 -39.39 31.58 -30.72
C ASP A 139 -40.84 31.39 -30.23
N GLU A 140 -41.02 30.75 -29.07
CA GLU A 140 -42.31 30.54 -28.38
C GLU A 140 -42.72 31.72 -27.47
N SER A 141 -41.87 32.74 -27.27
CA SER A 141 -42.29 33.96 -26.55
C SER A 141 -43.20 34.89 -27.38
N ASP A 142 -43.66 34.43 -28.55
CA ASP A 142 -44.82 35.00 -29.26
C ASP A 142 -46.13 34.20 -29.01
N GLU A 143 -46.10 32.99 -28.45
CA GLU A 143 -47.32 32.20 -28.15
C GLU A 143 -47.13 31.31 -26.90
N ASP A 144 -47.73 31.77 -25.79
CA ASP A 144 -48.17 31.08 -24.57
C ASP A 144 -47.17 30.29 -23.67
N GLU A 145 -47.21 30.68 -22.39
CA GLU A 145 -46.66 29.96 -21.23
C GLU A 145 -47.47 28.67 -21.01
N GLU A 146 -46.83 27.50 -20.96
CA GLU A 146 -47.07 26.49 -19.90
C GLU A 146 -46.06 25.33 -19.94
N GLU A 147 -45.61 24.95 -18.74
CA GLU A 147 -45.23 23.60 -18.29
C GLU A 147 -44.36 22.66 -19.16
N SER A 148 -43.08 22.49 -18.79
CA SER A 148 -42.34 21.24 -19.08
C SER A 148 -41.12 21.06 -18.18
N GLU A 149 -41.38 20.46 -17.02
CA GLU A 149 -40.42 19.93 -16.05
C GLU A 149 -40.43 18.39 -16.07
N ASN A 150 -40.06 17.71 -17.17
CA ASN A 150 -39.84 16.25 -17.08
C ASN A 150 -39.02 15.60 -18.20
N GLU A 151 -37.89 16.20 -18.63
CA GLU A 151 -37.02 15.59 -19.66
C GLU A 151 -35.60 15.22 -19.19
N GLU A 152 -35.27 15.41 -17.90
CA GLU A 152 -33.92 15.07 -17.41
C GLU A 152 -33.68 13.54 -17.28
N GLU A 153 -34.73 12.73 -17.09
CA GLU A 153 -34.66 11.27 -16.85
C GLU A 153 -34.42 10.41 -18.13
N ALA A 154 -34.91 10.85 -19.30
CA ALA A 154 -34.84 10.04 -20.52
C ALA A 154 -33.43 10.02 -21.16
N ALA A 155 -32.57 10.98 -20.83
CA ALA A 155 -31.20 11.03 -21.33
C ALA A 155 -30.23 10.17 -20.51
N GLU A 156 -30.57 9.83 -19.27
CA GLU A 156 -29.71 9.05 -18.37
C GLU A 156 -29.78 7.54 -18.66
N SER A 157 -30.96 7.04 -19.04
CA SER A 157 -31.20 5.62 -19.36
C SER A 157 -30.51 5.12 -20.63
N LYS A 158 -30.30 5.96 -21.65
CA LYS A 158 -29.52 5.60 -22.85
C LYS A 158 -28.00 5.67 -22.62
N GLU A 159 -27.52 6.42 -21.64
CA GLU A 159 -26.07 6.57 -21.37
C GLU A 159 -25.48 5.37 -20.59
N ALA A 160 -26.25 4.70 -19.72
CA ALA A 160 -25.78 3.51 -19.00
C ALA A 160 -25.42 2.33 -19.92
N SER A 161 -26.13 2.21 -21.05
CA SER A 161 -25.95 1.14 -22.04
C SER A 161 -24.67 1.29 -22.88
N GLU A 162 -24.26 2.52 -23.23
CA GLU A 162 -23.10 2.74 -24.11
C GLU A 162 -21.77 2.80 -23.34
N THR A 163 -21.79 3.12 -22.04
CA THR A 163 -20.57 3.09 -21.22
C THR A 163 -20.19 1.71 -20.71
N ALA A 164 -21.13 0.75 -20.68
CA ALA A 164 -20.89 -0.61 -20.20
C ALA A 164 -20.14 -1.48 -21.22
N THR A 165 -20.30 -1.22 -22.52
CA THR A 165 -19.67 -2.00 -23.59
C THR A 165 -18.19 -1.65 -23.79
N ASP A 166 -17.84 -0.36 -23.68
CA ASP A 166 -16.47 0.17 -23.81
C ASP A 166 -15.55 -0.22 -22.61
N GLY A 167 -16.13 -0.52 -21.44
CA GLY A 167 -15.38 -0.94 -20.24
C GLY A 167 -14.99 -2.41 -20.21
N GLN A 168 -15.71 -3.28 -20.93
CA GLN A 168 -15.48 -4.74 -20.92
C GLN A 168 -14.36 -5.19 -21.87
N GLU A 169 -14.11 -4.47 -22.96
CA GLU A 169 -12.99 -4.79 -23.88
C GLU A 169 -11.63 -4.39 -23.30
N GLU A 170 -11.54 -3.25 -22.60
CA GLU A 170 -10.25 -2.74 -22.10
C GLU A 170 -9.78 -3.43 -20.80
N ALA A 171 -10.71 -3.87 -19.94
CA ALA A 171 -10.36 -4.63 -18.74
C ALA A 171 -9.66 -5.96 -19.09
N LYS A 172 -10.15 -6.66 -20.13
CA LYS A 172 -9.53 -7.90 -20.65
C LYS A 172 -8.12 -7.68 -21.21
N ALA A 173 -7.85 -6.51 -21.81
CA ALA A 173 -6.53 -6.18 -22.35
C ALA A 173 -5.50 -5.87 -21.24
N SER A 174 -5.93 -5.24 -20.14
CA SER A 174 -5.07 -4.95 -18.99
C SER A 174 -4.73 -6.19 -18.16
N GLU A 175 -5.66 -7.14 -18.06
CA GLU A 175 -5.47 -8.41 -17.33
C GLU A 175 -4.52 -9.37 -18.08
N ALA A 176 -4.54 -9.36 -19.42
CA ALA A 176 -3.60 -10.13 -20.24
C ALA A 176 -2.15 -9.63 -20.13
N LYS A 177 -1.93 -8.32 -19.94
CA LYS A 177 -0.58 -7.75 -19.77
C LYS A 177 0.03 -8.03 -18.40
N LEU A 178 -0.76 -8.22 -17.34
CA LEU A 178 -0.26 -8.57 -16.02
C LEU A 178 0.25 -10.03 -15.92
N GLN A 179 -0.16 -10.91 -16.82
CA GLN A 179 0.18 -12.34 -16.78
C GLN A 179 1.49 -12.67 -17.50
N GLU A 180 2.03 -11.75 -18.30
CA GLU A 180 3.28 -11.98 -19.06
C GLU A 180 4.55 -11.66 -18.23
N ASP A 181 4.45 -10.77 -17.24
CA ASP A 181 5.60 -10.33 -16.41
C ASP A 181 5.88 -11.22 -15.18
N VAL A 182 5.13 -12.31 -14.98
CA VAL A 182 5.34 -13.27 -13.87
C VAL A 182 5.82 -14.61 -14.44
N ALA A 183 7.02 -14.63 -15.02
CA ALA A 183 7.75 -15.87 -15.29
C ALA A 183 8.48 -16.33 -14.01
N PRO A 184 8.39 -17.61 -13.61
CA PRO A 184 9.12 -18.10 -12.44
C PRO A 184 10.62 -18.21 -12.75
N GLU A 185 11.46 -17.53 -11.97
CA GLU A 185 12.90 -17.78 -11.95
C GLU A 185 13.17 -19.26 -11.59
N GLU A 186 13.86 -19.95 -12.49
CA GLU A 186 14.33 -21.32 -12.28
C GLU A 186 15.33 -21.37 -11.12
N GLU A 187 14.95 -22.10 -10.07
CA GLU A 187 15.80 -22.40 -8.91
C GLU A 187 16.92 -23.37 -9.34
N GLN A 188 18.16 -22.90 -9.39
CA GLN A 188 19.31 -23.75 -9.73
C GLN A 188 19.62 -24.77 -8.61
N PRO A 189 19.94 -26.04 -8.95
CA PRO A 189 20.23 -27.06 -7.96
C PRO A 189 21.59 -26.81 -7.27
N LYS A 190 21.57 -26.90 -5.94
CA LYS A 190 22.75 -26.85 -5.06
C LYS A 190 23.80 -27.88 -5.49
N ALA A 191 24.98 -27.38 -5.87
CA ALA A 191 26.17 -28.21 -6.05
C ALA A 191 26.60 -28.80 -4.70
N GLU A 192 26.47 -30.12 -4.59
CA GLU A 192 27.05 -30.97 -3.56
C GLU A 192 28.57 -30.99 -3.77
N VAL A 193 29.32 -30.26 -2.94
CA VAL A 193 30.80 -30.34 -2.95
C VAL A 193 31.17 -31.54 -2.09
N ALA A 194 31.46 -32.65 -2.78
CA ALA A 194 32.10 -33.83 -2.22
C ALA A 194 33.44 -33.45 -1.59
N ALA A 195 33.67 -33.96 -0.38
CA ALA A 195 34.94 -33.91 0.30
C ALA A 195 35.96 -34.78 -0.45
N GLU A 196 37.08 -34.19 -0.87
CA GLU A 196 38.31 -34.91 -1.14
C GLU A 196 39.51 -34.06 -0.66
N THR A 197 40.37 -34.72 0.13
CA THR A 197 41.60 -34.30 0.82
C THR A 197 41.50 -33.50 2.12
#